data_AF-A0A256WI14-F1
#
_entry.id   AF-A0A256WI14-F1
#
_cell.length_a   1.000
_cell.length_b   1.000
_cell.length_c   1.000
_cell.angle_alpha   90.00
_cell.angle_beta   90.00
_cell.angle_gamma   90.00
#
_symmetry.space_group_name_H-M   'P 1'
#
loop_
_entity.id
_entity.type
_entity.pdbx_description
1 polymer ?
#
loop_
_entity_poly.entity_id
_entity_poly.type
_entity_poly.pdbx_seq_one_letter_code
_entity_poly.pdbx_strand_id
1 'polypeptide(L)'
;MQIDPVTFDILQEITLFEDLQPSNIAIDKTGTIMVIGGGLGLDGLYKVSVNYPQMPVDVFVNKPFYGFSVDPNSSEIWAADAGDFTNKGNVTRYSFLGELFEEYEVGIIPNGAAF
;
A
#
# COMPACT_ATOMS: atom_id res chain seq x y z
N MET A 1 -13.79 -1.58 2.16
CA MET A 1 -15.18 -1.44 1.70
C MET A 1 -15.19 -1.49 0.18
N GLN A 2 -16.06 -2.30 -0.41
CA GLN A 2 -16.34 -2.33 -1.85
C GLN A 2 -17.71 -1.70 -2.08
N ILE A 3 -17.79 -0.77 -3.04
CA ILE A 3 -19.00 -0.03 -3.37
C ILE A 3 -19.33 -0.28 -4.83
N ASP A 4 -20.61 -0.49 -5.13
CA ASP A 4 -21.10 -0.48 -6.51
C ASP A 4 -21.02 0.96 -7.08
N PRO A 5 -20.25 1.22 -8.15
CA PRO A 5 -20.04 2.58 -8.64
C PRO A 5 -21.28 3.19 -9.33
N VAL A 6 -22.32 2.40 -9.60
CA VAL A 6 -23.57 2.83 -10.22
C VAL A 6 -24.63 3.11 -9.17
N THR A 7 -24.84 2.20 -8.22
CA THR A 7 -25.89 2.32 -7.20
C THR A 7 -25.41 2.97 -5.90
N PHE A 8 -24.09 3.00 -5.67
CA PHE A 8 -23.45 3.39 -4.42
C PHE A 8 -23.77 2.47 -3.24
N ASP A 9 -24.30 1.27 -3.51
CA ASP A 9 -24.53 0.27 -2.48
C ASP A 9 -23.20 -0.30 -1.97
N ILE A 10 -23.12 -0.54 -0.66
CA ILE A 10 -22.00 -1.28 -0.07
C ILE A 10 -22.18 -2.76 -0.43
N LEU A 11 -21.29 -3.26 -1.28
CA LEU A 11 -21.26 -4.67 -1.68
C LEU A 11 -20.55 -5.51 -0.63
N GLN A 12 -19.51 -4.93 0.00
CA GLN A 12 -18.70 -5.63 0.99
C GLN A 12 -18.02 -4.67 1.96
N GLU A 13 -17.97 -5.08 3.22
CA GLU A 13 -17.26 -4.36 4.28
C GLU A 13 -16.42 -5.34 5.09
N ILE A 14 -15.24 -4.90 5.49
CA ILE A 14 -14.31 -5.66 6.33
C ILE A 14 -13.56 -4.71 7.25
N THR A 15 -13.45 -5.09 8.51
CA THR A 15 -12.53 -4.48 9.48
C THR A 15 -11.15 -5.09 9.31
N LEU A 16 -10.15 -4.26 9.02
CA LEU A 16 -8.77 -4.71 8.78
C LEU A 16 -7.93 -4.72 10.06
N PHE A 17 -8.02 -3.66 10.86
CA PHE A 17 -7.24 -3.49 12.08
C PHE A 17 -8.10 -2.78 13.12
N GLU A 18 -7.97 -3.14 14.40
CA GLU A 18 -8.69 -2.46 15.49
C GLU A 18 -7.96 -1.20 15.95
N ASP A 19 -6.62 -1.24 16.04
CA ASP A 19 -5.80 -0.17 16.64
C ASP A 19 -4.76 0.44 15.68
N LEU A 20 -4.72 0.01 14.41
CA LEU A 20 -3.76 0.51 13.43
C LEU A 20 -4.39 1.56 12.51
N GLN A 21 -3.56 2.45 11.95
CA GLN A 21 -4.00 3.60 11.16
C GLN A 21 -3.42 3.57 9.74
N PRO A 22 -3.83 2.61 8.90
CA PRO A 22 -3.43 2.62 7.50
C PRO A 22 -4.02 3.85 6.81
N SER A 23 -3.22 4.47 5.94
CA SER A 23 -3.64 5.68 5.22
C SER A 23 -3.65 5.51 3.70
N ASN A 24 -3.08 4.42 3.18
CA ASN A 24 -2.97 4.17 1.76
C ASN A 24 -3.56 2.79 1.40
N ILE A 25 -4.28 2.76 0.29
CA ILE A 25 -4.75 1.57 -0.40
C ILE A 25 -4.51 1.73 -1.89
N ALA A 26 -4.04 0.68 -2.55
CA ALA A 26 -3.92 0.63 -4.01
C ALA A 26 -4.22 -0.80 -4.49
N ILE A 27 -4.41 -0.97 -5.79
CA ILE A 27 -4.81 -2.25 -6.38
C ILE A 27 -3.80 -2.69 -7.44
N ASP A 28 -3.60 -4.01 -7.54
CA ASP A 28 -2.73 -4.59 -8.54
C ASP A 28 -3.31 -4.44 -9.96
N LYS A 29 -2.47 -4.67 -10.99
CA LYS A 29 -2.87 -4.57 -12.40
C LYS A 29 -4.08 -5.42 -12.80
N THR A 30 -4.33 -6.52 -12.08
CA THR A 30 -5.46 -7.41 -12.38
C THR A 30 -6.77 -6.96 -11.74
N GLY A 31 -6.72 -6.02 -10.80
CA GLY A 31 -7.90 -5.59 -10.05
C GLY A 31 -8.36 -6.60 -9.00
N THR A 32 -7.51 -7.54 -8.58
CA THR A 32 -7.92 -8.65 -7.70
C THR A 32 -7.28 -8.62 -6.33
N ILE A 33 -6.15 -7.93 -6.17
CA ILE A 33 -5.42 -7.80 -4.92
C ILE A 33 -5.26 -6.34 -4.56
N MET A 34 -5.79 -5.95 -3.40
CA MET A 34 -5.53 -4.67 -2.77
C MET A 34 -4.25 -4.76 -1.93
N VAL A 35 -3.39 -3.76 -2.05
CA VAL A 35 -2.27 -3.51 -1.14
C VAL A 35 -2.71 -2.45 -0.14
N ILE A 36 -2.48 -2.71 1.15
CA ILE A 36 -2.82 -1.82 2.26
C ILE A 36 -1.57 -1.54 3.07
N GLY A 37 -1.40 -0.28 3.49
CA GLY A 37 -0.26 0.16 4.29
C GLY A 37 -0.24 1.68 4.42
N GLY A 38 0.96 2.23 4.64
CA GLY A 38 1.10 3.65 4.93
C GLY A 38 0.61 4.02 6.33
N GLY A 39 0.85 5.25 6.76
CA GLY A 39 0.32 5.75 8.04
C GLY A 39 1.07 5.22 9.26
N LEU A 40 0.34 4.98 10.36
CA LEU A 40 0.91 4.70 11.68
C LEU A 40 0.50 3.34 12.22
N GLY A 41 1.45 2.64 12.85
CA GLY A 41 1.22 1.39 13.58
C GLY A 41 1.31 0.10 12.75
N LEU A 42 1.45 0.18 11.43
CA LEU A 42 1.66 -1.00 10.59
C LEU A 42 3.14 -1.37 10.50
N ASP A 43 3.45 -2.67 10.54
CA ASP A 43 4.81 -3.20 10.36
C ASP A 43 5.26 -3.14 8.89
N GLY A 44 4.33 -2.95 7.96
CA GLY A 44 4.63 -2.71 6.56
C GLY A 44 3.43 -2.81 5.63
N LEU A 45 3.61 -3.49 4.50
CA LEU A 45 2.57 -3.63 3.48
C LEU A 45 1.90 -5.00 3.53
N TYR A 46 0.59 -4.99 3.38
CA TYR A 46 -0.29 -6.16 3.43
C TYR A 46 -1.04 -6.32 2.11
N LYS A 47 -1.48 -7.55 1.82
CA LYS A 47 -2.32 -7.86 0.68
C LYS A 47 -3.68 -8.40 1.11
N VAL A 48 -4.72 -7.95 0.45
CA VAL A 48 -6.11 -8.40 0.67
C VAL A 48 -6.74 -8.73 -0.68
N SER A 49 -7.36 -9.90 -0.78
CA SER A 49 -8.12 -10.29 -1.97
C SER A 49 -9.41 -9.49 -2.09
N VAL A 50 -9.74 -9.01 -3.29
CA VAL A 50 -11.01 -8.35 -3.58
C VAL A 50 -12.18 -9.33 -3.52
N ASN A 51 -11.97 -10.56 -3.97
CA ASN A 51 -13.05 -11.56 -4.06
C ASN A 51 -13.36 -12.24 -2.72
N TYR A 52 -12.35 -12.32 -1.85
CA TYR A 52 -12.44 -12.97 -0.54
C TYR A 52 -11.65 -12.17 0.49
N PRO A 53 -12.04 -10.92 0.78
CA PRO A 53 -11.31 -10.10 1.73
C PRO A 53 -11.44 -10.72 3.11
N GLN A 54 -10.30 -10.89 3.75
CA GLN A 54 -10.13 -11.32 5.13
C GLN A 54 -9.09 -10.38 5.75
N MET A 55 -9.08 -10.28 7.08
CA MET A 55 -8.04 -9.53 7.78
C MET A 55 -6.68 -10.11 7.38
N PRO A 56 -5.74 -9.29 6.84
CA PRO A 56 -4.45 -9.81 6.43
C PRO A 56 -3.64 -10.17 7.67
N VAL A 57 -2.97 -11.33 7.64
CA VAL A 57 -2.14 -11.82 8.75
C VAL A 57 -0.64 -11.67 8.47
N ASP A 58 -0.24 -11.70 7.20
CA ASP A 58 1.15 -11.68 6.79
C ASP A 58 1.52 -10.35 6.12
N VAL A 59 2.62 -9.75 6.58
CA VAL A 59 3.29 -8.64 5.92
C VAL A 59 4.18 -9.19 4.80
N PHE A 60 4.05 -8.65 3.58
CA PHE A 60 4.87 -9.09 2.43
C PHE A 60 6.05 -8.16 2.15
N VAL A 61 6.01 -6.92 2.65
CA VAL A 61 7.16 -6.01 2.73
C VAL A 61 7.25 -5.51 4.16
N ASN A 62 8.20 -6.05 4.93
CA ASN A 62 8.38 -5.78 6.37
C ASN A 62 9.21 -4.50 6.61
N LYS A 63 8.63 -3.36 6.21
CA LYS A 63 9.15 -2.01 6.44
C LYS A 63 7.95 -1.05 6.50
N PRO A 64 7.80 -0.22 7.54
CA PRO A 64 6.76 0.80 7.56
C PRO A 64 7.07 1.89 6.54
N PHE A 65 6.04 2.39 5.87
CA PHE A 65 6.17 3.46 4.88
C PHE A 65 5.20 4.60 5.22
N TYR A 66 5.54 5.81 4.79
CA TYR A 66 4.63 6.94 4.90
C TYR A 66 3.50 6.83 3.88
N GLY A 67 3.81 6.39 2.66
CA GLY A 67 2.85 6.10 1.61
C GLY A 67 3.44 5.14 0.58
N PHE A 68 2.63 4.74 -0.41
CA PHE A 68 3.09 3.91 -1.52
C PHE A 68 2.16 4.05 -2.72
N SER A 69 2.60 3.51 -3.85
CA SER A 69 1.80 3.37 -5.07
C SER A 69 2.08 2.02 -5.74
N VAL A 70 1.11 1.51 -6.50
CA VAL A 70 1.24 0.27 -7.28
C VAL A 70 1.19 0.65 -8.76
N ASP A 71 2.22 0.30 -9.51
CA ASP A 71 2.25 0.53 -10.97
C ASP A 71 1.14 -0.28 -11.64
N PRO A 72 0.19 0.36 -12.36
CA PRO A 72 -0.94 -0.32 -12.97
C PRO A 72 -0.55 -1.29 -14.09
N ASN A 73 0.67 -1.23 -14.62
CA ASN A 73 1.13 -2.10 -15.71
C ASN A 73 1.88 -3.33 -15.20
N SER A 74 2.72 -3.15 -14.17
CA SER A 74 3.64 -4.19 -13.68
C SER A 74 3.23 -4.78 -12.33
N SER A 75 2.37 -4.09 -11.57
CA SER A 75 2.12 -4.30 -10.13
C SER A 75 3.36 -4.07 -9.25
N GLU A 76 4.43 -3.45 -9.75
CA GLU A 76 5.54 -3.04 -8.90
C GLU A 76 5.07 -2.07 -7.82
N ILE A 77 5.65 -2.21 -6.63
CA ILE A 77 5.35 -1.32 -5.50
C ILE A 77 6.41 -0.22 -5.45
N TRP A 78 5.97 1.02 -5.42
CA TRP A 78 6.80 2.19 -5.18
C TRP A 78 6.48 2.73 -3.79
N ALA A 79 7.29 2.36 -2.80
CA ALA A 79 7.03 2.62 -1.40
C ALA A 79 7.86 3.81 -0.90
N ALA A 80 7.21 4.79 -0.28
CA ALA A 80 7.80 6.05 0.13
C ALA A 80 8.06 6.09 1.64
N ASP A 81 9.31 6.31 1.99
CA ASP A 81 9.80 6.48 3.36
C ASP A 81 10.10 7.97 3.60
N ALA A 82 9.33 8.59 4.50
CA ALA A 82 9.50 10.00 4.84
C ALA A 82 10.68 10.28 5.77
N GLY A 83 11.33 9.24 6.31
CA GLY A 83 12.40 9.37 7.28
C GLY A 83 11.92 10.11 8.52
N ASP A 84 12.55 11.25 8.80
CA ASP A 84 12.24 12.10 9.96
C ASP A 84 11.30 13.27 9.65
N PHE A 85 10.69 13.30 8.46
CA PHE A 85 9.80 14.37 7.97
C PHE A 85 10.45 15.74 7.75
N THR A 86 11.77 15.85 7.89
CA THR A 86 12.50 17.13 7.73
C THR A 86 13.64 17.04 6.74
N ASN A 87 14.31 15.89 6.70
CA ASN A 87 15.36 15.57 5.74
C ASN A 87 14.77 14.85 4.52
N LYS A 88 15.60 14.67 3.51
CA LYS A 88 15.24 13.89 2.33
C LYS A 88 14.81 12.48 2.73
N GLY A 89 13.73 12.01 2.12
CA GLY A 89 13.25 10.65 2.26
C GLY A 89 13.77 9.74 1.15
N ASN A 90 13.24 8.52 1.11
CA ASN A 90 13.56 7.52 0.10
C ASN A 90 12.30 7.00 -0.57
N VAL A 91 12.45 6.54 -1.81
CA VAL A 91 11.48 5.67 -2.48
C VAL A 91 12.17 4.35 -2.78
N THR A 92 11.60 3.26 -2.27
CA THR A 92 12.09 1.90 -2.52
C THR A 92 11.12 1.18 -3.47
N ARG A 93 11.65 0.60 -4.55
CA ARG A 93 10.89 -0.24 -5.48
C ARG A 93 10.95 -1.69 -5.05
N TYR A 94 9.79 -2.34 -5.05
CA TYR A 94 9.67 -3.77 -4.82
C TYR A 94 8.93 -4.45 -5.96
N SER A 95 9.28 -5.70 -6.22
CA SER A 95 8.43 -6.61 -6.97
C SER A 95 7.10 -6.80 -6.25
N PHE A 96 6.06 -7.24 -6.98
CA PHE A 96 4.80 -7.57 -6.32
C PHE A 96 4.94 -8.75 -5.34
N LEU A 97 6.03 -9.52 -5.37
CA LEU A 97 6.31 -10.58 -4.38
C LEU A 97 7.03 -10.05 -3.12
N GLY A 98 7.35 -8.75 -3.06
CA GLY A 98 8.06 -8.14 -1.94
C GLY A 98 9.59 -8.16 -2.07
N GLU A 99 10.12 -8.53 -3.23
CA GLU A 99 11.55 -8.52 -3.49
C GLU A 99 12.02 -7.08 -3.75
N LEU A 100 13.07 -6.65 -3.07
CA LEU A 100 13.65 -5.32 -3.28
C LEU A 100 14.31 -5.25 -4.66
N PHE A 101 13.95 -4.22 -5.44
CA PHE A 101 14.60 -3.91 -6.70
C PHE A 101 15.68 -2.84 -6.53
N GLU A 102 15.29 -1.65 -6.08
CA GLU A 102 16.19 -0.50 -5.94
C GLU A 102 15.62 0.54 -4.97
N GLU A 103 16.48 1.38 -4.40
CA GLU A 103 16.11 2.50 -3.53
C GLU A 103 16.71 3.80 -4.07
N TYR A 104 15.92 4.88 -4.00
CA TYR A 104 16.32 6.21 -4.48
C TYR A 104 16.11 7.24 -3.37
N GLU A 105 17.11 8.07 -3.11
CA GLU A 105 16.94 9.29 -2.31
C GLU A 105 16.09 10.30 -3.10
N VAL A 106 15.06 10.85 -2.46
CA VAL A 106 14.12 11.79 -3.08
C VAL A 106 13.97 13.06 -2.24
N GLY A 107 12.91 13.86 -2.48
CA GLY A 107 12.61 15.05 -1.70
C GLY A 107 12.20 14.75 -0.25
N ILE A 108 11.81 15.81 0.45
CA ILE A 108 11.30 15.75 1.83
C ILE A 108 9.85 15.22 1.80
N ILE A 109 9.52 14.28 2.69
CA ILE A 109 8.18 13.68 2.86
C ILE A 109 7.59 13.15 1.53
N PRO A 110 8.27 12.21 0.84
CA PRO A 110 7.65 11.51 -0.29
C PRO A 110 6.44 10.71 0.19
N ASN A 111 5.38 10.64 -0.61
CA ASN A 111 4.17 9.90 -0.28
C ASN A 111 3.75 8.89 -1.36
N GLY A 112 3.82 9.25 -2.64
CA GLY A 112 3.38 8.38 -3.73
C GLY A 112 4.06 8.72 -5.05
N ALA A 113 3.74 7.92 -6.06
CA ALA A 113 4.21 8.06 -7.43
C ALA A 113 3.01 8.21 -8.39
N ALA A 114 3.27 8.81 -9.56
CA ALA A 114 2.33 8.89 -10.67
C ALA A 114 2.91 8.18 -11.89
N PHE A 115 2.05 7.52 -12.66
CA PHE A 115 2.40 6.68 -13.82
C PHE A 115 1.67 7.16 -15.08
#